data_AF-A0A075LU06-F1
#
_entry.id   AF-A0A075LU06-F1
#
_cell.length_a   1.000
_cell.length_b   1.000
_cell.length_c   1.000
_cell.angle_alpha   90.00
_cell.angle_beta   90.00
_cell.angle_gamma   90.00
#
_symmetry.space_group_name_H-M   'P 1'
#
loop_
_entity.id
_entity.type
_entity.pdbx_description
1 polymer ?
#
loop_
_entity_poly.entity_id
_entity_poly.type
_entity_poly.pdbx_seq_one_letter_code
_entity_poly.pdbx_strand_id
1 'polypeptide(L)'
;MQEHEEKYEREKQKLQEWFLGLIGKFREEYDKLSDEEKFFVGNTGYQAPCQIEVFWVNEPLEWQIIIITHDSTRKDMEVIINGPYKGYEFFPKLEKIMNEERWERTIPPDSPYYGAEKGTIKYSDIFVGILSNFRQQIESLVFSRIPKGLGMGISFPSNGWCQLVYGRIDELTQEEIIARIIDDAKRNAREHREEGKVSSTAKPKKKEERLKGYGTYVYPPVWVGEAPEFSFVQKVMGNNFFIPKIVLKTKFNNKPLIIRSDGFVGIVHENKEDVLKWINVIFGTALLLDKFSCYFVRESEIASIEVNPTTMEIAGMRIPLTTLRTYQVDPIVSKHVFHLKREKVIPKEDIKEAIKIAELISKNKELADEIIFLLSGFTHYQEHEYQQAFIATWIVIEKYLSQLWENFIRRRNLSKRRREKLTNSLLWRTDHILETLNLTGKLDEDVYRLLMDLKSKRNKFIHEGKPIKKEDAGKVLSFAILILREEIKKITGDFHDE
;
A
#
# COMPACT_ATOMS: atom_id res chain seq x y z
N MET A 1 50.03 8.02 9.53
CA MET A 1 48.62 8.12 9.99
C MET A 1 48.33 9.56 10.42
N GLN A 2 49.08 10.10 11.39
CA GLN A 2 48.93 11.47 11.87
C GLN A 2 49.04 12.55 10.77
N GLU A 3 50.06 12.53 9.90
CA GLU A 3 50.20 13.51 8.80
C GLU A 3 49.02 13.49 7.81
N HIS A 4 48.40 12.32 7.64
CA HIS A 4 47.28 12.12 6.72
C HIS A 4 45.97 12.63 7.33
N GLU A 5 45.78 12.45 8.63
CA GLU A 5 44.67 13.04 9.39
C GLU A 5 44.78 14.56 9.43
N GLU A 6 45.97 15.11 9.71
CA GLU A 6 46.20 16.55 9.70
C GLU A 6 45.93 17.18 8.34
N LYS A 7 46.29 16.48 7.24
CA LYS A 7 45.97 16.92 5.88
C LYS A 7 44.45 17.01 5.68
N TYR A 8 43.69 15.99 6.09
CA TYR A 8 42.24 15.98 5.90
C TYR A 8 41.52 17.01 6.75
N GLU A 9 41.96 17.26 7.98
CA GLU A 9 41.38 18.33 8.79
C GLU A 9 41.58 19.72 8.16
N ARG A 10 42.76 19.97 7.59
CA ARG A 10 43.00 21.22 6.83
C ARG A 10 42.10 21.33 5.59
N GLU A 11 41.88 20.23 4.88
CA GLU A 11 41.02 20.23 3.69
C GLU A 11 39.54 20.43 4.05
N LYS A 12 39.06 19.82 5.15
CA LYS A 12 37.71 20.07 5.69
C LYS A 12 37.53 21.53 6.05
N GLN A 13 38.49 22.12 6.77
CA GLN A 13 38.42 23.53 7.17
C GLN A 13 38.36 24.45 5.95
N LYS A 14 39.20 24.20 4.94
CA LYS A 14 39.16 24.96 3.69
C LYS A 14 37.80 24.86 2.99
N LEU A 15 37.23 23.66 2.91
CA LEU A 15 35.92 23.43 2.31
C LEU A 15 34.81 24.13 3.10
N GLN A 16 34.90 24.13 4.43
CA GLN A 16 33.98 24.84 5.31
C GLN A 16 34.02 26.35 5.06
N GLU A 17 35.21 26.96 5.03
CA GLU A 17 35.39 28.38 4.71
C GLU A 17 34.87 28.73 3.31
N TRP A 18 35.07 27.82 2.35
CA TRP A 18 34.53 27.98 0.99
C TRP A 18 32.99 28.03 0.98
N PHE A 19 32.30 27.17 1.72
CA PHE A 19 30.82 27.23 1.81
C PHE A 19 30.32 28.49 2.50
N LEU A 20 30.99 28.95 3.56
CA LEU A 20 30.63 30.19 4.23
C LEU A 20 30.72 31.39 3.26
N GLY A 21 31.76 31.44 2.43
CA GLY A 21 31.90 32.45 1.37
C GLY A 21 30.81 32.34 0.31
N LEU A 22 30.44 31.12 -0.11
CA LEU A 22 29.35 30.88 -1.07
C LEU A 22 28.01 31.40 -0.54
N ILE A 23 27.67 31.08 0.71
CA ILE A 23 26.42 31.53 1.35
C ILE A 23 26.37 33.06 1.41
N GLY A 24 27.47 33.70 1.83
CA GLY A 24 27.55 35.17 1.92
C GLY A 24 27.30 35.85 0.58
N LYS A 25 28.08 35.47 -0.45
CA LYS A 25 27.95 36.04 -1.80
C LYS A 25 26.59 35.74 -2.44
N PHE A 26 26.05 34.53 -2.23
CA PHE A 26 24.73 34.19 -2.75
C PHE A 26 23.67 35.15 -2.21
N ARG A 27 23.69 35.43 -0.90
CA ARG A 27 22.72 36.33 -0.27
C ARG A 27 22.81 37.75 -0.82
N GLU A 28 24.03 38.25 -1.04
CA GLU A 28 24.24 39.56 -1.68
C GLU A 28 23.64 39.64 -3.10
N GLU A 29 23.76 38.59 -3.91
CA GLU A 29 23.14 38.54 -5.25
C GLU A 29 21.63 38.28 -5.20
N TYR A 30 21.17 37.47 -4.26
CA TYR A 30 19.75 37.16 -4.05
C TYR A 30 18.96 38.42 -3.71
N ASP A 31 19.51 39.32 -2.89
CA ASP A 31 18.86 40.56 -2.50
C ASP A 31 18.58 41.50 -3.69
N LYS A 32 19.33 41.34 -4.79
CA LYS A 32 19.15 42.12 -6.03
C LYS A 32 18.01 41.61 -6.92
N LEU A 33 17.45 40.43 -6.65
CA LEU A 33 16.34 39.87 -7.41
C LEU A 33 15.00 40.51 -7.08
N SER A 34 14.11 40.58 -8.09
CA SER A 34 12.71 40.93 -7.88
C SER A 34 11.94 39.84 -7.12
N ASP A 35 10.79 40.17 -6.54
CA ASP A 35 9.99 39.19 -5.78
C ASP A 35 9.51 38.01 -6.64
N GLU A 36 9.22 38.26 -7.92
CA GLU A 36 8.87 37.21 -8.89
C GLU A 36 10.06 36.28 -9.18
N GLU A 37 11.25 36.83 -9.41
CA GLU A 37 12.46 36.01 -9.61
C GLU A 37 12.83 35.25 -8.34
N LYS A 38 12.71 35.88 -7.16
CA LYS A 38 12.94 35.27 -5.85
C LYS A 38 12.05 34.06 -5.62
N PHE A 39 10.82 34.06 -6.15
CA PHE A 39 9.91 32.91 -6.10
C PHE A 39 10.44 31.70 -6.88
N PHE A 40 11.18 31.91 -7.97
CA PHE A 40 11.79 30.84 -8.77
C PHE A 40 13.18 30.42 -8.32
N VAL A 41 13.77 31.13 -7.35
CA VAL A 41 14.92 30.63 -6.59
C VAL A 41 14.38 29.53 -5.68
N GLY A 42 14.31 28.31 -6.23
CA GLY A 42 13.78 27.15 -5.51
C GLY A 42 14.62 26.77 -4.29
N ASN A 43 14.41 25.56 -3.81
CA ASN A 43 15.03 25.01 -2.59
C ASN A 43 16.57 24.91 -2.64
N THR A 44 17.21 25.22 -3.77
CA THR A 44 18.66 25.26 -3.95
C THR A 44 19.33 26.53 -3.40
N GLY A 45 18.54 27.52 -2.98
CA GLY A 45 19.07 28.78 -2.50
C GLY A 45 19.75 28.66 -1.13
N TYR A 46 20.71 29.56 -0.87
CA TYR A 46 21.43 29.65 0.39
C TYR A 46 20.81 30.73 1.32
N GLN A 47 19.48 30.89 1.30
CA GLN A 47 18.76 31.87 2.14
C GLN A 47 18.77 31.48 3.62
N ALA A 48 18.61 32.46 4.50
CA ALA A 48 18.57 32.24 5.94
C ALA A 48 17.21 31.62 6.40
N PRO A 49 17.21 30.72 7.40
CA PRO A 49 18.39 30.03 7.93
C PRO A 49 18.92 29.01 6.90
N CYS A 50 20.24 28.82 6.81
CA CYS A 50 20.88 27.85 5.92
C CYS A 50 21.89 27.01 6.70
N GLN A 51 21.78 25.69 6.60
CA GLN A 51 22.82 24.76 7.05
C GLN A 51 23.24 23.86 5.90
N ILE A 52 24.52 23.51 5.87
CA ILE A 52 25.11 22.64 4.86
C ILE A 52 25.74 21.43 5.54
N GLU A 53 25.34 20.23 5.13
CA GLU A 53 26.01 18.99 5.55
C GLU A 53 26.57 18.29 4.31
N VAL A 54 27.88 18.02 4.33
CA VAL A 54 28.60 17.45 3.20
C VAL A 54 29.06 16.06 3.55
N PHE A 55 28.71 15.08 2.72
CA PHE A 55 29.22 13.73 2.79
C PHE A 55 30.24 13.55 1.68
N TRP A 56 31.52 13.45 2.02
CA TRP A 56 32.63 13.46 1.07
C TRP A 56 33.27 12.07 1.00
N VAL A 57 33.34 11.50 -0.20
CA VAL A 57 34.11 10.30 -0.51
C VAL A 57 35.24 10.67 -1.47
N ASN A 58 36.47 10.24 -1.18
CA ASN A 58 37.64 10.61 -1.99
C ASN A 58 38.25 9.44 -2.77
N GLU A 59 37.89 8.19 -2.45
CA GLU A 59 38.41 6.99 -3.10
C GLU A 59 37.29 5.95 -3.33
N PRO A 60 37.33 5.12 -4.39
CA PRO A 60 38.26 5.20 -5.54
C PRO A 60 37.89 6.33 -6.51
N LEU A 61 36.69 6.88 -6.36
CA LEU A 61 36.19 8.02 -7.10
C LEU A 61 35.81 9.11 -6.11
N GLU A 62 36.29 10.32 -6.35
CA GLU A 62 35.94 11.47 -5.53
C GLU A 62 34.56 12.02 -5.90
N TRP A 63 33.69 12.15 -4.91
CA TRP A 63 32.36 12.74 -5.03
C TRP A 63 31.87 13.26 -3.66
N GLN A 64 30.91 14.16 -3.70
CA GLN A 64 30.31 14.77 -2.52
C GLN A 64 28.78 14.75 -2.62
N ILE A 65 28.11 14.50 -1.51
CA ILE A 65 26.67 14.76 -1.36
C ILE A 65 26.53 15.97 -0.46
N ILE A 66 25.93 17.04 -0.97
CA ILE A 66 25.71 18.28 -0.26
C ILE A 66 24.23 18.36 0.09
N ILE A 67 23.92 18.51 1.37
CA ILE A 67 22.56 18.68 1.87
C ILE A 67 22.43 20.08 2.42
N ILE A 68 21.53 20.85 1.84
CA ILE A 68 21.15 22.19 2.25
C ILE A 68 19.83 22.06 3.00
N THR A 69 19.78 22.56 4.24
CA THR A 69 18.56 22.62 5.05
C THR A 69 18.28 24.06 5.48
N HIS A 70 16.99 24.34 5.73
CA HIS A 70 16.53 25.61 6.29
C HIS A 70 15.87 25.41 7.65
N ASP A 71 16.59 24.76 8.57
CA ASP A 71 16.10 24.44 9.92
C ASP A 71 16.29 25.64 10.85
N SER A 72 15.19 26.21 11.33
CA SER A 72 15.20 27.35 12.25
C SER A 72 15.68 27.01 13.67
N THR A 73 15.76 25.72 14.01
CA THR A 73 16.28 25.24 15.29
C THR A 73 17.80 25.10 15.29
N ARG A 74 18.44 25.15 14.11
CA ARG A 74 19.89 25.06 13.94
C ARG A 74 20.48 26.45 13.68
N LYS A 75 21.78 26.59 13.98
CA LYS A 75 22.49 27.85 13.75
C LYS A 75 22.55 28.15 12.24
N ASP A 76 22.27 29.39 11.86
CA ASP A 76 22.46 29.83 10.48
C ASP A 76 23.96 29.77 10.09
N MET A 77 24.23 29.42 8.83
CA MET A 77 25.57 29.17 8.29
C MET A 77 26.33 28.03 8.98
N GLU A 78 25.64 27.08 9.60
CA GLU A 78 26.28 25.86 10.11
C GLU A 78 26.70 24.96 8.94
N VAL A 79 28.00 24.62 8.89
CA VAL A 79 28.57 23.76 7.85
C VAL A 79 29.26 22.57 8.51
N ILE A 80 28.81 21.35 8.21
CA ILE A 80 29.32 20.09 8.75
C ILE A 80 29.91 19.27 7.60
N ILE A 81 31.18 18.86 7.71
CA ILE A 81 31.87 18.04 6.70
C ILE A 81 32.11 16.62 7.24
N ASN A 82 31.35 15.66 6.73
CA ASN A 82 31.46 14.24 7.00
C ASN A 82 32.33 13.57 5.91
N GLY A 83 33.63 13.42 6.19
CA GLY A 83 34.61 12.83 5.26
C GLY A 83 35.88 13.68 5.17
N PRO A 84 36.84 13.38 4.29
CA PRO A 84 36.74 12.41 3.22
C PRO A 84 36.76 10.98 3.76
N TYR A 85 35.84 10.16 3.26
CA TYR A 85 35.83 8.72 3.51
C TYR A 85 36.35 7.97 2.30
N LYS A 86 36.98 6.83 2.54
CA LYS A 86 37.15 5.84 1.49
C LYS A 86 35.80 5.21 1.18
N GLY A 87 35.56 4.84 -0.08
CA GLY A 87 34.26 4.35 -0.54
C GLY A 87 33.77 3.12 0.22
N TYR A 88 34.67 2.22 0.63
CA TYR A 88 34.31 1.05 1.44
C TYR A 88 33.97 1.38 2.90
N GLU A 89 34.37 2.56 3.40
CA GLU A 89 34.08 3.04 4.76
C GLU A 89 32.81 3.89 4.81
N PHE A 90 32.35 4.37 3.65
CA PHE A 90 31.27 5.34 3.54
C PHE A 90 29.99 4.87 4.24
N PHE A 91 29.45 3.72 3.86
CA PHE A 91 28.18 3.22 4.43
C PHE A 91 28.26 2.91 5.93
N PRO A 92 29.32 2.24 6.45
CA PRO A 92 29.48 2.05 7.90
C PRO A 92 29.56 3.37 8.70
N LYS A 93 30.20 4.41 8.14
CA LYS A 93 30.26 5.73 8.79
C LYS A 93 28.91 6.43 8.72
N LEU A 94 28.27 6.34 7.57
CA LEU A 94 26.97 6.93 7.32
C LEU A 94 25.89 6.37 8.24
N GLU A 95 25.85 5.05 8.44
CA GLU A 95 24.91 4.41 9.36
C GLU A 95 25.03 4.97 10.79
N LYS A 96 26.25 5.26 11.26
CA LYS A 96 26.45 5.92 12.56
C LYS A 96 25.90 7.34 12.58
N ILE A 97 26.15 8.11 11.52
CA ILE A 97 25.66 9.49 11.39
C ILE A 97 24.13 9.53 11.34
N MET A 98 23.51 8.58 10.63
CA MET A 98 22.05 8.52 10.52
C MET A 98 21.34 8.21 11.84
N ASN A 99 22.06 7.67 12.83
CA ASN A 99 21.55 7.46 14.19
C ASN A 99 21.77 8.68 15.11
N GLU A 100 22.41 9.74 14.63
CA GLU A 100 22.57 10.97 15.40
C GLU A 100 21.23 11.72 15.49
N GLU A 101 21.02 12.45 16.59
CA GLU A 101 19.72 13.06 16.92
C GLU A 101 19.12 13.88 15.77
N ARG A 102 19.94 14.66 15.05
CA ARG A 102 19.46 15.50 13.94
C ARG A 102 18.86 14.72 12.78
N TRP A 103 19.31 13.48 12.56
CA TRP A 103 18.84 12.59 11.49
C TRP A 103 17.65 11.74 11.93
N GLU A 104 17.58 11.44 13.22
CA GLU A 104 16.48 10.68 13.84
C GLU A 104 15.23 11.51 14.15
N ARG A 105 15.33 12.83 13.99
CA ARG A 105 14.18 13.75 14.08
C ARG A 105 13.15 13.45 13.01
N THR A 106 11.89 13.55 13.39
CA THR A 106 10.74 13.42 12.49
C THR A 106 10.54 14.70 11.69
N ILE A 107 10.20 14.56 10.42
CA ILE A 107 9.93 15.70 9.55
C ILE A 107 8.68 16.45 10.03
N PRO A 108 8.72 17.80 10.08
CA PRO A 108 7.57 18.60 10.44
C PRO A 108 6.36 18.30 9.54
N PRO A 109 5.13 18.19 10.10
CA PRO A 109 3.92 17.87 9.32
C PRO A 109 3.57 18.89 8.23
N ASP A 110 4.07 20.12 8.33
CA ASP A 110 3.89 21.23 7.41
C ASP A 110 4.96 21.28 6.30
N SER A 111 5.94 20.37 6.34
CA SER A 111 6.93 20.21 5.27
C SER A 111 6.23 19.85 3.96
N PRO A 112 6.54 20.51 2.82
CA PRO A 112 5.92 20.25 1.52
C PRO A 112 6.27 18.89 0.90
N TYR A 113 6.92 18.00 1.66
CA TYR A 113 7.28 16.67 1.22
C TYR A 113 6.06 15.74 1.23
N TYR A 114 5.57 15.39 0.04
CA TYR A 114 4.43 14.49 -0.16
C TYR A 114 4.64 13.16 0.58
N GLY A 115 3.69 12.80 1.46
CA GLY A 115 3.62 11.48 2.09
C GLY A 115 4.07 11.42 3.56
N ALA A 116 4.48 12.52 4.18
CA ALA A 116 4.71 12.57 5.62
C ALA A 116 3.37 12.55 6.38
N GLU A 117 2.81 11.35 6.62
CA GLU A 117 1.79 11.17 7.64
C GLU A 117 2.34 11.69 8.98
N LYS A 118 1.76 12.80 9.46
CA LYS A 118 2.03 13.53 10.71
C LYS A 118 3.13 12.90 11.60
N GLY A 119 4.38 13.28 11.36
CA GLY A 119 5.48 13.06 12.31
C GLY A 119 5.96 11.61 12.46
N THR A 120 5.71 10.72 11.49
CA THR A 120 6.22 9.33 11.56
C THR A 120 7.50 9.09 10.76
N ILE A 121 7.85 9.98 9.82
CA ILE A 121 8.99 9.81 8.91
C ILE A 121 10.18 10.62 9.44
N LYS A 122 11.36 9.99 9.52
CA LYS A 122 12.60 10.64 9.95
C LYS A 122 13.37 11.25 8.78
N TYR A 123 14.27 12.20 9.05
CA TYR A 123 15.18 12.71 8.02
C TYR A 123 16.08 11.61 7.44
N SER A 124 16.52 10.67 8.28
CA SER A 124 17.27 9.48 7.86
C SER A 124 16.51 8.67 6.82
N ASP A 125 15.20 8.43 7.00
CA ASP A 125 14.35 7.68 6.05
C ASP A 125 14.25 8.35 4.67
N ILE A 126 14.24 9.68 4.59
CA ILE A 126 14.24 10.39 3.30
C ILE A 126 15.61 10.32 2.64
N PHE A 127 16.67 10.45 3.44
CA PHE A 127 18.03 10.39 2.92
C PHE A 127 18.35 9.03 2.29
N VAL A 128 17.75 7.95 2.80
CA VAL A 128 17.79 6.62 2.17
C VAL A 128 17.43 6.66 0.68
N GLY A 129 16.28 7.26 0.35
CA GLY A 129 15.78 7.31 -1.03
C GLY A 129 16.71 8.10 -1.96
N ILE A 130 17.30 9.18 -1.44
CA ILE A 130 18.22 10.05 -2.19
C ILE A 130 19.55 9.34 -2.44
N LEU A 131 20.13 8.75 -1.40
CA LEU A 131 21.35 7.95 -1.52
C LEU A 131 21.18 6.80 -2.52
N SER A 132 20.01 6.17 -2.55
CA SER A 132 19.69 5.13 -3.52
C SER A 132 19.83 5.61 -4.96
N ASN A 133 19.28 6.79 -5.24
CA ASN A 133 19.34 7.40 -6.56
C ASN A 133 20.77 7.84 -6.92
N PHE A 134 21.51 8.40 -5.97
CA PHE A 134 22.91 8.82 -6.19
C PHE A 134 23.84 7.65 -6.41
N ARG A 135 23.70 6.58 -5.62
CA ARG A 135 24.44 5.34 -5.83
C ARG A 135 24.27 4.83 -7.25
N GLN A 136 23.04 4.76 -7.75
CA GLN A 136 22.77 4.28 -9.11
C GLN A 136 23.52 5.11 -10.16
N GLN A 137 23.62 6.42 -9.97
CA GLN A 137 24.41 7.27 -10.86
C GLN A 137 25.91 7.00 -10.74
N ILE A 138 26.45 6.95 -9.52
CA ILE A 138 27.87 6.70 -9.27
C ILE A 138 28.30 5.34 -9.85
N GLU A 139 27.50 4.28 -9.66
CA GLU A 139 27.78 2.94 -10.20
C GLU A 139 27.80 2.94 -11.73
N SER A 140 26.93 3.72 -12.39
CA SER A 140 26.94 3.84 -13.85
C SER A 140 28.18 4.55 -14.40
N LEU A 141 28.88 5.32 -13.56
CA LEU A 141 30.04 6.11 -13.94
C LEU A 141 31.38 5.38 -13.77
N VAL A 142 31.40 4.20 -13.16
CA VAL A 142 32.64 3.42 -12.94
C VAL A 142 33.38 3.11 -14.25
N PHE A 143 32.65 3.03 -15.37
CA PHE A 143 33.21 2.77 -16.70
C PHE A 143 33.23 4.00 -17.62
N SER A 144 32.92 5.18 -17.09
CA SER A 144 32.82 6.42 -17.87
C SER A 144 33.82 7.45 -17.35
N ARG A 145 34.21 8.40 -18.21
CA ARG A 145 34.93 9.58 -17.75
C ARG A 145 33.98 10.40 -16.88
N ILE A 146 34.25 10.44 -15.58
CA ILE A 146 33.40 11.16 -14.63
C ILE A 146 33.47 12.66 -14.93
N PRO A 147 32.35 13.30 -15.30
CA PRO A 147 32.34 14.75 -15.46
C PRO A 147 32.58 15.37 -14.09
N LYS A 148 33.55 16.28 -13.97
CA LYS A 148 33.70 17.07 -12.75
C LYS A 148 32.60 18.13 -12.69
N GLY A 149 31.97 18.30 -11.55
CA GLY A 149 30.97 19.34 -11.31
C GLY A 149 29.66 18.83 -10.71
N LEU A 150 28.62 19.66 -10.86
CA LEU A 150 27.31 19.44 -10.25
C LEU A 150 26.54 18.33 -11.00
N GLY A 151 26.20 17.26 -10.28
CA GLY A 151 25.40 16.14 -10.75
C GLY A 151 23.90 16.34 -10.55
N MET A 152 23.18 15.25 -10.25
CA MET A 152 21.75 15.30 -9.95
C MET A 152 21.49 15.95 -8.59
N GLY A 153 20.46 16.79 -8.52
CA GLY A 153 19.90 17.28 -7.28
C GLY A 153 18.45 16.87 -7.09
N ILE A 154 18.03 16.73 -5.84
CA ILE A 154 16.72 16.26 -5.42
C ILE A 154 16.25 17.15 -4.26
N SER A 155 14.97 17.54 -4.27
CA SER A 155 14.36 18.27 -3.15
C SER A 155 14.44 17.47 -1.85
N PHE A 156 14.74 18.17 -0.77
CA PHE A 156 14.81 17.65 0.59
C PHE A 156 13.70 18.28 1.45
N PRO A 157 13.25 17.64 2.56
CA PRO A 157 12.21 18.19 3.42
C PRO A 157 12.54 19.60 3.94
N SER A 158 11.51 20.36 4.32
CA SER A 158 11.63 21.73 4.86
C SER A 158 12.32 22.69 3.89
N ASN A 159 11.92 22.64 2.60
CA ASN A 159 12.51 23.40 1.50
C ASN A 159 14.02 23.18 1.31
N GLY A 160 14.58 22.08 1.83
CA GLY A 160 15.98 21.76 1.63
C GLY A 160 16.28 21.23 0.23
N TRP A 161 17.56 21.06 -0.06
CA TRP A 161 18.06 20.49 -1.30
C TRP A 161 19.19 19.51 -1.04
N CYS A 162 19.20 18.40 -1.77
CA CYS A 162 20.30 17.45 -1.73
C CYS A 162 20.92 17.33 -3.13
N GLN A 163 22.22 17.59 -3.23
CA GLN A 163 22.95 17.68 -4.49
C GLN A 163 24.11 16.68 -4.50
N LEU A 164 24.17 15.85 -5.54
CA LEU A 164 25.37 15.07 -5.85
C LEU A 164 26.37 15.93 -6.62
N VAL A 165 27.64 15.85 -6.25
CA VAL A 165 28.77 16.51 -6.91
C VAL A 165 29.80 15.45 -7.27
N TYR A 166 30.23 15.47 -8.52
CA TYR A 166 31.31 14.61 -9.00
C TYR A 166 32.63 15.36 -8.87
N GLY A 167 33.56 14.84 -8.08
CA GLY A 167 34.74 15.58 -7.61
C GLY A 167 34.44 16.44 -6.39
N ARG A 168 35.23 17.51 -6.22
CA ARG A 168 35.05 18.46 -5.10
C ARG A 168 34.32 19.70 -5.58
N ILE A 169 33.37 20.16 -4.78
CA ILE A 169 32.62 21.38 -5.08
C ILE A 169 33.50 22.63 -5.08
N ASP A 170 34.57 22.66 -4.28
CA ASP A 170 35.50 23.80 -4.17
C ASP A 170 36.50 23.89 -5.34
N GLU A 171 36.41 22.98 -6.32
CA GLU A 171 37.03 23.15 -7.64
C GLU A 171 36.19 24.04 -8.58
N LEU A 172 34.91 24.27 -8.27
CA LEU A 172 34.06 25.23 -8.96
C LEU A 172 34.21 26.62 -8.31
N THR A 173 34.05 27.67 -9.09
CA THR A 173 34.01 29.02 -8.51
C THR A 173 32.64 29.27 -7.85
N GLN A 174 32.64 30.05 -6.77
CA GLN A 174 31.39 30.41 -6.08
C GLN A 174 30.48 31.21 -7.02
N GLU A 175 31.10 32.08 -7.84
CA GLU A 175 30.46 32.94 -8.82
C GLU A 175 29.70 32.14 -9.88
N GLU A 176 30.29 31.05 -10.41
CA GLU A 176 29.63 30.17 -11.39
C GLU A 176 28.38 29.50 -10.81
N ILE A 177 28.45 29.04 -9.55
CA ILE A 177 27.33 28.36 -8.88
C ILE A 177 26.20 29.36 -8.63
N ILE A 178 26.54 30.56 -8.13
CA ILE A 178 25.57 31.62 -7.86
C ILE A 178 24.91 32.07 -9.15
N ALA A 179 25.71 32.38 -10.19
CA ALA A 179 25.19 32.83 -11.48
C ALA A 179 24.20 31.81 -12.05
N ARG A 180 24.51 30.51 -11.98
CA ARG A 180 23.61 29.45 -12.46
C ARG A 180 22.25 29.46 -11.73
N ILE A 181 22.26 29.52 -10.39
CA ILE A 181 21.02 29.52 -9.60
C ILE A 181 20.18 30.76 -9.91
N ILE A 182 20.83 31.92 -9.98
CA ILE A 182 20.18 33.21 -10.24
C ILE A 182 19.61 33.26 -11.66
N ASP A 183 20.37 32.83 -12.66
CA ASP A 183 19.95 32.85 -14.06
C ASP A 183 18.84 31.82 -14.35
N ASP A 184 18.89 30.64 -13.71
CA ASP A 184 17.81 29.65 -13.78
C ASP A 184 16.51 30.21 -13.21
N ALA A 185 16.56 30.90 -12.07
CA ALA A 185 15.38 31.54 -11.49
C ALA A 185 14.78 32.59 -12.44
N LYS A 186 15.63 33.44 -13.04
CA LYS A 186 15.23 34.43 -14.06
C LYS A 186 14.64 33.79 -15.31
N ARG A 187 15.19 32.67 -15.77
CA ARG A 187 14.72 31.96 -16.95
C ARG A 187 13.39 31.28 -16.70
N ASN A 188 13.24 30.56 -15.59
CA ASN A 188 12.00 29.88 -15.22
C ASN A 188 10.83 30.87 -15.05
N ALA A 189 11.11 32.07 -14.53
CA ALA A 189 10.13 33.15 -14.48
C ALA A 189 9.61 33.56 -15.87
N ARG A 190 10.44 33.42 -16.91
CA ARG A 190 10.05 33.67 -18.31
C ARG A 190 9.32 32.48 -18.92
N GLU A 191 9.87 31.27 -18.80
CA GLU A 191 9.33 30.04 -19.43
C GLU A 191 7.98 29.61 -18.83
N HIS A 192 7.75 29.85 -17.54
CA HIS A 192 6.43 29.63 -16.93
C HIS A 192 5.32 30.48 -17.60
N ARG A 193 5.70 31.52 -18.35
CA ARG A 193 4.76 32.31 -19.15
C ARG A 193 4.40 31.64 -20.48
N GLU A 194 5.10 30.57 -20.89
CA GLU A 194 5.12 30.09 -22.30
C GLU A 194 4.64 28.65 -22.53
N GLU A 195 4.85 27.66 -21.64
CA GLU A 195 4.70 26.23 -22.01
C GLU A 195 3.47 25.49 -21.46
N GLY A 196 2.67 24.97 -22.41
CA GLY A 196 1.75 23.85 -22.19
C GLY A 196 1.36 23.18 -23.51
N LYS A 197 1.92 21.98 -23.83
CA LYS A 197 1.25 20.83 -24.52
C LYS A 197 2.20 19.74 -25.11
N VAL A 198 1.99 18.49 -24.62
CA VAL A 198 1.90 17.18 -25.33
C VAL A 198 3.15 16.25 -25.46
N SER A 199 2.90 14.95 -25.24
CA SER A 199 3.81 13.78 -25.32
C SER A 199 3.40 12.76 -26.42
N SER A 200 4.20 11.69 -26.63
CA SER A 200 3.89 10.56 -27.53
C SER A 200 4.38 9.19 -27.00
N THR A 201 3.85 8.09 -27.54
CA THR A 201 4.07 6.68 -27.11
C THR A 201 4.30 5.70 -28.27
N ALA A 202 4.98 4.57 -28.05
CA ALA A 202 5.15 3.44 -28.99
C ALA A 202 4.98 2.04 -28.33
N LYS A 203 4.80 0.98 -29.15
CA LYS A 203 4.38 -0.40 -28.77
C LYS A 203 5.43 -1.53 -29.03
N PRO A 204 5.34 -2.72 -28.37
CA PRO A 204 6.34 -3.81 -28.45
C PRO A 204 5.83 -5.22 -28.93
N LYS A 205 6.75 -6.23 -28.91
CA LYS A 205 6.79 -7.57 -29.58
C LYS A 205 6.37 -8.83 -28.73
N LYS A 206 6.41 -10.03 -29.36
CA LYS A 206 5.74 -11.35 -29.08
C LYS A 206 6.44 -12.31 -28.06
N LYS A 207 5.69 -13.24 -27.41
CA LYS A 207 6.00 -13.97 -26.12
C LYS A 207 5.79 -15.52 -26.15
N GLU A 208 6.46 -16.26 -25.26
CA GLU A 208 6.43 -17.75 -25.03
C GLU A 208 5.16 -18.32 -24.35
N GLU A 209 4.96 -19.65 -24.38
CA GLU A 209 3.80 -20.38 -23.81
C GLU A 209 3.84 -20.53 -22.28
N ARG A 210 2.73 -20.23 -21.60
CA ARG A 210 2.60 -20.16 -20.13
C ARG A 210 1.19 -20.59 -19.67
N LEU A 211 1.04 -21.22 -18.49
CA LEU A 211 -0.28 -21.54 -17.93
C LEU A 211 -1.01 -20.26 -17.56
N LYS A 212 -2.30 -20.16 -17.84
CA LYS A 212 -3.10 -18.97 -17.55
C LYS A 212 -3.86 -19.13 -16.25
N GLY A 213 -3.97 -18.04 -15.51
CA GLY A 213 -4.77 -17.95 -14.31
C GLY A 213 -5.17 -16.53 -14.00
N TYR A 214 -5.83 -16.37 -12.86
CA TYR A 214 -6.25 -15.08 -12.35
C TYR A 214 -5.96 -15.00 -10.85
N GLY A 215 -5.82 -13.78 -10.34
CA GLY A 215 -5.56 -13.56 -8.92
C GLY A 215 -5.75 -12.11 -8.52
N THR A 216 -5.61 -11.83 -7.24
CA THR A 216 -5.66 -10.47 -6.69
C THR A 216 -4.89 -10.39 -5.38
N TYR A 217 -4.75 -9.19 -4.84
CA TYR A 217 -4.18 -8.98 -3.51
C TYR A 217 -5.27 -9.06 -2.44
N VAL A 218 -4.95 -9.62 -1.27
CA VAL A 218 -5.73 -9.38 -0.05
C VAL A 218 -5.77 -7.87 0.22
N TYR A 219 -6.93 -7.35 0.59
CA TYR A 219 -7.11 -5.94 0.92
C TYR A 219 -8.01 -5.82 2.17
N PRO A 220 -7.63 -5.06 3.21
CA PRO A 220 -6.44 -4.20 3.32
C PRO A 220 -5.09 -4.93 3.11
N PRO A 221 -4.01 -4.23 2.71
CA PRO A 221 -2.72 -4.85 2.40
C PRO A 221 -2.14 -5.62 3.60
N VAL A 222 -1.61 -6.82 3.35
CA VAL A 222 -1.06 -7.70 4.39
C VAL A 222 0.23 -8.37 3.95
N TRP A 223 1.04 -8.79 4.93
CA TRP A 223 2.07 -9.80 4.75
C TRP A 223 1.53 -11.19 5.11
N VAL A 224 2.00 -12.24 4.44
CA VAL A 224 1.66 -13.63 4.72
C VAL A 224 2.89 -14.38 5.21
N GLY A 225 2.82 -14.90 6.44
CA GLY A 225 3.92 -15.55 7.12
C GLY A 225 4.78 -14.54 7.90
N GLU A 226 5.84 -14.04 7.28
CA GLU A 226 6.79 -13.12 7.90
C GLU A 226 6.83 -11.81 7.10
N ALA A 227 6.85 -10.68 7.80
CA ALA A 227 7.14 -9.40 7.17
C ALA A 227 8.64 -9.34 6.81
N PRO A 228 9.00 -8.78 5.65
CA PRO A 228 10.42 -8.61 5.31
C PRO A 228 11.05 -7.55 6.22
N GLU A 229 12.20 -7.90 6.81
CA GLU A 229 13.07 -6.95 7.52
C GLU A 229 14.18 -6.47 6.58
N PHE A 230 14.39 -5.15 6.53
CA PHE A 230 15.45 -4.52 5.73
C PHE A 230 16.34 -3.66 6.63
N SER A 231 17.66 -3.85 6.54
CA SER A 231 18.64 -2.96 7.15
C SER A 231 18.64 -1.57 6.50
N PHE A 232 19.16 -0.54 7.18
CA PHE A 232 19.31 0.80 6.59
C PHE A 232 20.05 0.72 5.24
N VAL A 233 21.16 -0.01 5.20
CA VAL A 233 21.92 -0.23 3.95
C VAL A 233 21.07 -0.92 2.89
N GLN A 234 20.30 -1.97 3.20
CA GLN A 234 19.41 -2.60 2.22
C GLN A 234 18.36 -1.62 1.67
N LYS A 235 17.83 -0.76 2.56
CA LYS A 235 16.93 0.33 2.18
C LYS A 235 17.59 1.33 1.24
N VAL A 236 18.81 1.77 1.56
CA VAL A 236 19.58 2.75 0.77
C VAL A 236 19.98 2.17 -0.57
N MET A 237 20.43 0.93 -0.59
CA MET A 237 20.87 0.25 -1.79
C MET A 237 19.73 0.09 -2.80
N GLY A 238 18.48 0.43 -2.47
CA GLY A 238 17.32 0.20 -3.35
C GLY A 238 17.07 -1.30 -3.55
N ASN A 239 17.81 -2.13 -2.81
CA ASN A 239 17.65 -3.58 -2.73
C ASN A 239 16.51 -3.94 -1.77
N ASN A 240 15.62 -2.98 -1.46
CA ASN A 240 14.25 -3.22 -0.99
C ASN A 240 13.37 -3.90 -2.05
N PHE A 241 13.96 -4.35 -3.17
CA PHE A 241 13.34 -5.29 -4.08
C PHE A 241 13.08 -6.60 -3.33
N PHE A 242 12.03 -6.57 -2.52
CA PHE A 242 11.39 -7.76 -2.06
C PHE A 242 10.85 -8.40 -3.32
N ILE A 243 11.38 -9.56 -3.68
CA ILE A 243 10.70 -10.46 -4.60
C ILE A 243 9.75 -11.25 -3.72
N PRO A 244 8.44 -10.97 -3.74
CA PRO A 244 7.52 -11.73 -2.93
C PRO A 244 7.59 -13.19 -3.31
N LYS A 245 7.95 -14.01 -2.31
CA LYS A 245 8.14 -15.44 -2.44
C LYS A 245 6.78 -16.11 -2.40
N ILE A 246 6.64 -17.22 -3.11
CA ILE A 246 5.48 -18.09 -2.92
C ILE A 246 5.61 -18.73 -1.53
N VAL A 247 4.71 -18.39 -0.63
CA VAL A 247 4.70 -18.86 0.76
C VAL A 247 3.79 -20.05 0.97
N LEU A 248 2.82 -20.27 0.06
CA LEU A 248 1.94 -21.43 0.06
C LEU A 248 1.62 -21.85 -1.38
N LYS A 249 1.79 -23.15 -1.66
CA LYS A 249 1.33 -23.82 -2.88
C LYS A 249 0.35 -24.91 -2.46
N THR A 250 -0.89 -24.82 -2.93
CA THR A 250 -1.94 -25.80 -2.63
C THR A 250 -2.89 -25.94 -3.82
N LYS A 251 -4.05 -26.54 -3.61
CA LYS A 251 -5.14 -26.60 -4.58
C LYS A 251 -6.41 -26.01 -3.98
N PHE A 252 -7.29 -25.53 -4.86
CA PHE A 252 -8.67 -25.19 -4.53
C PHE A 252 -9.55 -25.67 -5.68
N ASN A 253 -10.55 -26.51 -5.38
CA ASN A 253 -11.39 -27.15 -6.42
C ASN A 253 -10.54 -27.85 -7.50
N ASN A 254 -9.50 -28.58 -7.05
CA ASN A 254 -8.52 -29.27 -7.89
C ASN A 254 -7.66 -28.38 -8.81
N LYS A 255 -7.76 -27.04 -8.72
CA LYS A 255 -6.92 -26.10 -9.47
C LYS A 255 -5.75 -25.64 -8.62
N PRO A 256 -4.54 -25.47 -9.19
CA PRO A 256 -3.41 -24.96 -8.44
C PRO A 256 -3.69 -23.56 -7.89
N LEU A 257 -3.43 -23.37 -6.59
CA LEU A 257 -3.56 -22.12 -5.87
C LEU A 257 -2.19 -21.71 -5.32
N ILE A 258 -1.82 -20.47 -5.56
CA ILE A 258 -0.53 -19.87 -5.19
C ILE A 258 -0.80 -18.66 -4.30
N ILE A 259 -0.11 -18.58 -3.17
CA ILE A 259 -0.11 -17.39 -2.31
C ILE A 259 1.32 -16.89 -2.14
N ARG A 260 1.50 -15.59 -2.32
CA ARG A 260 2.77 -14.91 -2.12
C ARG A 260 2.82 -14.20 -0.78
N SER A 261 4.03 -13.94 -0.30
CA SER A 261 4.28 -13.26 0.97
C SER A 261 3.66 -11.87 1.03
N ASP A 262 3.47 -11.18 -0.10
CA ASP A 262 2.88 -9.83 -0.21
C ASP A 262 1.35 -9.80 -0.19
N GLY A 263 0.70 -10.93 0.08
CA GLY A 263 -0.76 -11.06 0.12
C GLY A 263 -1.40 -11.33 -1.24
N PHE A 264 -0.64 -11.57 -2.31
CA PHE A 264 -1.22 -11.98 -3.59
C PHE A 264 -1.75 -13.42 -3.53
N VAL A 265 -2.99 -13.63 -3.97
CA VAL A 265 -3.66 -14.94 -4.09
C VAL A 265 -4.02 -15.19 -5.55
N GLY A 266 -3.48 -16.24 -6.14
CA GLY A 266 -3.71 -16.61 -7.54
C GLY A 266 -4.18 -18.05 -7.71
N ILE A 267 -5.08 -18.27 -8.66
CA ILE A 267 -5.59 -19.60 -9.04
C ILE A 267 -5.35 -19.81 -10.54
N VAL A 268 -4.73 -20.95 -10.89
CA VAL A 268 -4.45 -21.34 -12.27
C VAL A 268 -5.69 -21.96 -12.89
N HIS A 269 -6.54 -21.12 -13.48
CA HIS A 269 -7.77 -21.50 -14.18
C HIS A 269 -8.12 -20.43 -15.22
N GLU A 270 -8.59 -20.83 -16.40
CA GLU A 270 -8.82 -19.92 -17.52
C GLU A 270 -10.14 -19.14 -17.42
N ASN A 271 -11.07 -19.58 -16.57
CA ASN A 271 -12.32 -18.85 -16.35
C ASN A 271 -12.16 -17.82 -15.23
N LYS A 272 -12.17 -16.54 -15.61
CA LYS A 272 -12.07 -15.40 -14.69
C LYS A 272 -13.20 -15.36 -13.66
N GLU A 273 -14.44 -15.69 -14.07
CA GLU A 273 -15.62 -15.63 -13.19
C GLU A 273 -15.56 -16.70 -12.10
N ASP A 274 -15.15 -17.92 -12.45
CA ASP A 274 -14.95 -19.01 -11.49
C ASP A 274 -13.89 -18.63 -10.44
N VAL A 275 -12.76 -18.08 -10.89
CA VAL A 275 -11.67 -17.64 -9.99
C VAL A 275 -12.12 -16.50 -9.08
N LEU A 276 -12.84 -15.51 -9.62
CA LEU A 276 -13.41 -14.41 -8.84
C LEU A 276 -14.35 -14.93 -7.75
N LYS A 277 -15.22 -15.89 -8.10
CA LYS A 277 -16.11 -16.54 -7.14
C LYS A 277 -15.31 -17.26 -6.05
N TRP A 278 -14.35 -18.09 -6.42
CA TRP A 278 -13.54 -18.86 -5.48
C TRP A 278 -12.72 -18.00 -4.53
N ILE A 279 -12.09 -16.93 -5.02
CA ILE A 279 -11.36 -15.98 -4.18
C ILE A 279 -12.30 -15.33 -3.16
N ASN A 280 -13.48 -14.89 -3.59
CA ASN A 280 -14.47 -14.30 -2.67
C ASN A 280 -15.01 -15.31 -1.66
N VAL A 281 -15.13 -16.60 -1.99
CA VAL A 281 -15.45 -17.65 -1.00
C VAL A 281 -14.33 -17.80 0.02
N ILE A 282 -13.06 -17.85 -0.41
CA ILE A 282 -11.90 -17.93 0.51
C ILE A 282 -11.87 -16.72 1.45
N PHE A 283 -12.06 -15.51 0.91
CA PHE A 283 -12.04 -14.28 1.68
C PHE A 283 -13.24 -14.17 2.64
N GLY A 284 -14.45 -14.51 2.18
CA GLY A 284 -15.62 -14.53 3.06
C GLY A 284 -15.49 -15.56 4.18
N THR A 285 -14.85 -16.71 3.89
CA THR A 285 -14.55 -17.72 4.91
C THR A 285 -13.54 -17.22 5.93
N ALA A 286 -12.45 -16.58 5.49
CA ALA A 286 -11.46 -15.99 6.40
C ALA A 286 -12.06 -14.92 7.33
N LEU A 287 -12.93 -14.06 6.80
CA LEU A 287 -13.68 -13.08 7.58
C LEU A 287 -14.57 -13.78 8.62
N LEU A 288 -15.31 -14.80 8.20
CA LEU A 288 -16.28 -15.50 9.06
C LEU A 288 -15.60 -16.22 10.23
N LEU A 289 -14.42 -16.79 9.99
CA LEU A 289 -13.57 -17.44 10.99
C LEU A 289 -12.77 -16.46 11.85
N ASP A 290 -12.91 -15.14 11.62
CA ASP A 290 -12.15 -14.09 12.29
C ASP A 290 -10.62 -14.25 12.19
N LYS A 291 -10.16 -14.80 11.06
CA LYS A 291 -8.74 -15.07 10.81
C LYS A 291 -8.03 -13.83 10.30
N PHE A 292 -8.66 -13.16 9.35
CA PHE A 292 -8.24 -11.87 8.84
C PHE A 292 -9.39 -11.18 8.11
N SER A 293 -9.42 -9.85 8.19
CA SER A 293 -10.40 -9.07 7.46
C SER A 293 -9.93 -8.85 6.03
N CYS A 294 -10.80 -9.19 5.08
CA CYS A 294 -10.57 -8.94 3.67
C CYS A 294 -11.83 -8.38 3.03
N TYR A 295 -11.67 -7.53 2.03
CA TYR A 295 -12.76 -6.93 1.29
C TYR A 295 -13.13 -7.82 0.10
N PHE A 296 -14.37 -7.67 -0.34
CA PHE A 296 -14.92 -8.24 -1.56
C PHE A 296 -14.08 -7.83 -2.77
N VAL A 297 -13.79 -8.79 -3.63
CA VAL A 297 -13.02 -8.59 -4.85
C VAL A 297 -13.98 -8.30 -5.98
N ARG A 298 -13.75 -7.19 -6.68
CA ARG A 298 -14.51 -6.80 -7.87
C ARG A 298 -13.87 -7.35 -9.14
N GLU A 299 -14.64 -7.44 -10.21
CA GLU A 299 -14.14 -7.95 -11.50
C GLU A 299 -12.98 -7.12 -12.07
N SER A 300 -12.98 -5.81 -11.79
CA SER A 300 -11.94 -4.84 -12.15
C SER A 300 -10.67 -4.94 -11.29
N GLU A 301 -10.67 -5.76 -10.24
CA GLU A 301 -9.56 -5.92 -9.29
C GLU A 301 -8.80 -7.24 -9.49
N ILE A 302 -9.25 -8.07 -10.43
CA ILE A 302 -8.61 -9.33 -10.81
C ILE A 302 -7.48 -9.07 -11.81
N ALA A 303 -6.28 -9.50 -11.47
CA ALA A 303 -5.14 -9.57 -12.36
C ALA A 303 -5.14 -10.89 -13.15
N SER A 304 -4.68 -10.84 -14.40
CA SER A 304 -4.32 -12.06 -15.15
C SER A 304 -2.89 -12.48 -14.79
N ILE A 305 -2.67 -13.77 -14.60
CA ILE A 305 -1.35 -14.35 -14.34
C ILE A 305 -0.99 -15.39 -15.38
N GLU A 306 0.30 -15.45 -15.69
CA GLU A 306 0.94 -16.48 -16.48
C GLU A 306 1.90 -17.22 -15.54
N VAL A 307 1.74 -18.54 -15.41
CA VAL A 307 2.47 -19.37 -14.44
C VAL A 307 3.33 -20.39 -15.17
N ASN A 308 4.56 -20.60 -14.70
CA ASN A 308 5.42 -21.67 -15.20
C ASN A 308 4.87 -23.03 -14.72
N PRO A 309 4.59 -23.99 -15.62
CA PRO A 309 3.95 -25.26 -15.26
C PRO A 309 4.79 -26.14 -14.32
N THR A 310 6.11 -25.99 -14.33
CA THR A 310 7.04 -26.81 -13.54
C THR A 310 7.30 -26.19 -12.18
N THR A 311 7.66 -24.90 -12.13
CA THR A 311 8.03 -24.24 -10.87
C THR A 311 6.81 -23.70 -10.11
N MET A 312 5.69 -23.53 -10.81
CA MET A 312 4.50 -22.81 -10.34
C MET A 312 4.79 -21.35 -9.98
N GLU A 313 5.87 -20.77 -10.50
CA GLU A 313 6.18 -19.36 -10.34
C GLU A 313 5.38 -18.50 -11.33
N ILE A 314 5.01 -17.29 -10.90
CA ILE A 314 4.32 -16.33 -11.76
C ILE A 314 5.34 -15.73 -12.73
N ALA A 315 5.30 -16.15 -13.99
CA ALA A 315 6.17 -15.69 -15.07
C ALA A 315 5.67 -14.40 -15.73
N GLY A 316 4.39 -14.06 -15.56
CA GLY A 316 3.80 -12.83 -16.06
C GLY A 316 2.57 -12.45 -15.25
N MET A 317 2.35 -11.16 -15.06
CA MET A 317 1.16 -10.65 -14.39
C MET A 317 0.72 -9.38 -15.13
N ARG A 318 -0.57 -9.26 -15.44
CA ARG A 318 -1.17 -8.01 -15.92
C ARG A 318 -2.23 -7.59 -14.94
N ILE A 319 -2.03 -6.43 -14.33
CA ILE A 319 -2.84 -5.93 -13.23
C ILE A 319 -3.55 -4.66 -13.70
N PRO A 320 -4.88 -4.58 -13.56
CA PRO A 320 -5.58 -3.34 -13.79
C PRO A 320 -5.25 -2.34 -12.67
N LEU A 321 -4.51 -1.27 -12.94
CA LEU A 321 -4.14 -0.23 -11.96
C LEU A 321 -5.29 0.77 -11.71
N THR A 322 -6.45 0.26 -11.36
CA THR A 322 -7.69 1.03 -11.24
C THR A 322 -8.20 1.16 -9.81
N THR A 323 -7.61 0.45 -8.84
CA THR A 323 -8.10 0.37 -7.46
C THR A 323 -6.96 0.34 -6.45
N LEU A 324 -7.21 0.77 -5.21
CA LEU A 324 -6.22 0.69 -4.12
C LEU A 324 -5.69 -0.73 -3.89
N ARG A 325 -6.56 -1.75 -4.06
CA ARG A 325 -6.15 -3.16 -3.99
C ARG A 325 -5.09 -3.48 -5.04
N THR A 326 -5.27 -3.05 -6.27
CA THR A 326 -4.37 -3.37 -7.37
C THR A 326 -3.11 -2.50 -7.42
N TYR A 327 -3.15 -1.30 -6.82
CA TYR A 327 -1.95 -0.49 -6.54
C TYR A 327 -0.97 -1.17 -5.57
N GLN A 328 -1.34 -2.28 -4.91
CA GLN A 328 -0.41 -3.06 -4.09
C GLN A 328 0.74 -3.73 -4.86
N VAL A 329 0.69 -3.77 -6.20
CA VAL A 329 1.85 -4.16 -7.02
C VAL A 329 2.94 -3.09 -7.00
N ASP A 330 2.58 -1.85 -6.69
CA ASP A 330 3.47 -0.71 -6.88
C ASP A 330 4.77 -0.75 -6.09
N PRO A 331 4.91 -1.38 -4.90
CA PRO A 331 6.21 -1.61 -4.27
C PRO A 331 7.20 -2.41 -5.15
N ILE A 332 6.70 -3.16 -6.14
CA ILE A 332 7.49 -3.92 -7.12
C ILE A 332 7.82 -3.07 -8.36
N VAL A 333 7.03 -2.01 -8.65
CA VAL A 333 7.05 -1.28 -9.93
C VAL A 333 7.45 0.20 -9.77
N SER A 334 7.02 0.89 -8.72
CA SER A 334 7.52 2.20 -8.32
C SER A 334 8.43 2.11 -7.10
N LYS A 335 9.54 2.84 -7.17
CA LYS A 335 10.46 3.05 -6.04
C LYS A 335 9.84 3.94 -4.93
N HIS A 336 8.55 4.30 -5.03
CA HIS A 336 7.87 5.22 -4.13
C HIS A 336 7.02 4.42 -3.14
N VAL A 337 7.71 3.78 -2.20
CA VAL A 337 7.22 2.77 -1.23
C VAL A 337 6.19 3.34 -0.21
N PHE A 338 5.69 4.56 -0.37
CA PHE A 338 5.17 5.34 0.75
C PHE A 338 3.67 5.24 1.05
N HIS A 339 2.83 4.54 0.28
CA HIS A 339 1.36 4.70 0.44
C HIS A 339 0.54 3.46 0.81
N LEU A 340 1.12 2.26 0.85
CA LEU A 340 0.39 1.07 1.29
C LEU A 340 1.20 0.34 2.37
N LYS A 341 1.20 0.89 3.58
CA LYS A 341 1.75 0.20 4.75
C LYS A 341 0.97 -1.11 4.96
N ARG A 342 1.68 -2.22 4.77
CA ARG A 342 1.20 -3.55 5.18
C ARG A 342 1.47 -3.68 6.68
N GLU A 343 0.49 -3.27 7.48
CA GLU A 343 0.63 -3.28 8.95
C GLU A 343 0.36 -4.66 9.55
N LYS A 344 -0.43 -5.50 8.87
CA LYS A 344 -0.85 -6.81 9.38
C LYS A 344 -0.06 -7.94 8.75
N VAL A 345 0.41 -8.84 9.60
CA VAL A 345 1.02 -10.12 9.22
C VAL A 345 0.01 -11.22 9.51
N ILE A 346 -0.36 -12.00 8.49
CA ILE A 346 -1.28 -13.14 8.62
C ILE A 346 -0.43 -14.42 8.72
N PRO A 347 -0.61 -15.24 9.77
CA PRO A 347 0.00 -16.56 9.86
C PRO A 347 -0.38 -17.47 8.67
N LYS A 348 0.57 -18.29 8.20
CA LYS A 348 0.31 -19.22 7.09
C LYS A 348 -0.79 -20.24 7.41
N GLU A 349 -0.89 -20.64 8.68
CA GLU A 349 -1.88 -21.63 9.14
C GLU A 349 -3.30 -21.08 9.08
N ASP A 350 -3.50 -19.80 9.39
CA ASP A 350 -4.82 -19.16 9.29
C ASP A 350 -5.34 -19.14 7.85
N ILE A 351 -4.45 -18.89 6.88
CA ILE A 351 -4.82 -18.95 5.45
C ILE A 351 -5.10 -20.39 5.01
N LYS A 352 -4.31 -21.37 5.45
CA LYS A 352 -4.55 -22.79 5.14
C LYS A 352 -5.89 -23.26 5.70
N GLU A 353 -6.23 -22.88 6.93
CA GLU A 353 -7.51 -23.21 7.56
C GLU A 353 -8.68 -22.59 6.78
N ALA A 354 -8.58 -21.30 6.43
CA ALA A 354 -9.58 -20.62 5.61
C ALA A 354 -9.79 -21.31 4.26
N ILE A 355 -8.71 -21.70 3.57
CA ILE A 355 -8.77 -22.42 2.27
C ILE A 355 -9.45 -23.79 2.43
N LYS A 356 -9.09 -24.55 3.48
CA LYS A 356 -9.66 -25.87 3.74
C LYS A 356 -11.17 -25.80 3.96
N ILE A 357 -11.62 -24.84 4.78
CA ILE A 357 -13.05 -24.66 5.06
C ILE A 357 -13.77 -24.11 3.82
N ALA A 358 -13.15 -23.17 3.10
CA ALA A 358 -13.70 -22.63 1.85
C ALA A 358 -13.90 -23.73 0.77
N GLU A 359 -13.05 -24.75 0.74
CA GLU A 359 -13.20 -25.89 -0.17
C GLU A 359 -14.39 -26.79 0.21
N LEU A 360 -14.67 -26.95 1.52
CA LEU A 360 -15.88 -27.63 1.98
C LEU A 360 -17.14 -26.82 1.63
N ILE A 361 -17.12 -25.51 1.90
CA ILE A 361 -18.21 -24.58 1.56
C ILE A 361 -18.49 -24.60 0.06
N SER A 362 -17.45 -24.63 -0.78
CA SER A 362 -17.60 -24.59 -2.25
C SER A 362 -18.37 -25.78 -2.83
N LYS A 363 -18.50 -26.89 -2.09
CA LYS A 363 -19.33 -28.04 -2.48
C LYS A 363 -20.82 -27.74 -2.34
N ASN A 364 -21.20 -26.78 -1.50
CA ASN A 364 -22.57 -26.28 -1.36
C ASN A 364 -22.68 -24.90 -2.03
N LYS A 365 -23.25 -24.85 -3.24
CA LYS A 365 -23.39 -23.62 -4.01
C LYS A 365 -24.15 -22.53 -3.26
N GLU A 366 -25.20 -22.88 -2.53
CA GLU A 366 -26.05 -21.91 -1.83
C GLU A 366 -25.28 -21.24 -0.69
N LEU A 367 -24.59 -22.04 0.12
CA LEU A 367 -23.74 -21.53 1.20
C LEU A 367 -22.57 -20.69 0.67
N ALA A 368 -21.94 -21.13 -0.42
CA ALA A 368 -20.90 -20.34 -1.08
C ALA A 368 -21.41 -18.97 -1.52
N ASP A 369 -22.62 -18.89 -2.09
CA ASP A 369 -23.23 -17.62 -2.49
C ASP A 369 -23.57 -16.75 -1.26
N GLU A 370 -24.03 -17.33 -0.16
CA GLU A 370 -24.28 -16.62 1.11
C GLU A 370 -23.01 -16.02 1.72
N ILE A 371 -21.89 -16.75 1.69
CA ILE A 371 -20.58 -16.26 2.15
C ILE A 371 -20.11 -15.07 1.30
N ILE A 372 -20.39 -15.09 -0.01
CA ILE A 372 -20.10 -13.98 -0.92
C ILE A 372 -20.96 -12.76 -0.58
N PHE A 373 -22.25 -12.94 -0.30
CA PHE A 373 -23.13 -11.85 0.15
C PHE A 373 -22.69 -11.26 1.50
N LEU A 374 -22.24 -12.11 2.43
CA LEU A 374 -21.66 -11.67 3.70
C LEU A 374 -20.43 -10.78 3.46
N LEU A 375 -19.47 -11.25 2.66
CA LEU A 375 -18.25 -10.51 2.35
C LEU A 375 -18.53 -9.16 1.66
N SER A 376 -19.48 -9.15 0.72
CA SER A 376 -19.96 -7.93 0.06
C SER A 376 -20.55 -6.95 1.08
N GLY A 377 -21.44 -7.43 1.96
CA GLY A 377 -22.05 -6.61 2.99
C GLY A 377 -21.03 -6.05 4.00
N PHE A 378 -20.06 -6.85 4.41
CA PHE A 378 -18.94 -6.40 5.25
C PHE A 378 -18.12 -5.29 4.56
N THR A 379 -17.83 -5.45 3.28
CA THR A 379 -17.04 -4.47 2.51
C THR A 379 -17.76 -3.13 2.44
N HIS A 380 -19.03 -3.13 2.05
CA HIS A 380 -19.86 -1.93 2.04
C HIS A 380 -19.98 -1.29 3.43
N TYR A 381 -20.04 -2.09 4.49
CA TYR A 381 -20.07 -1.57 5.86
C TYR A 381 -18.79 -0.81 6.22
N GLN A 382 -17.63 -1.36 5.87
CA GLN A 382 -16.34 -0.68 6.08
C GLN A 382 -16.17 0.57 5.20
N GLU A 383 -16.77 0.58 4.01
CA GLU A 383 -16.80 1.73 3.09
C GLU A 383 -17.88 2.77 3.45
N HIS A 384 -18.59 2.61 4.59
CA HIS A 384 -19.67 3.50 5.05
C HIS A 384 -20.91 3.54 4.13
N GLU A 385 -21.07 2.53 3.28
CA GLU A 385 -22.21 2.32 2.37
C GLU A 385 -23.29 1.46 3.05
N TYR A 386 -23.89 1.99 4.12
CA TYR A 386 -24.72 1.20 5.05
C TYR A 386 -25.98 0.60 4.42
N GLN A 387 -26.57 1.26 3.42
CA GLN A 387 -27.73 0.76 2.69
C GLN A 387 -27.38 -0.50 1.89
N GLN A 388 -26.27 -0.46 1.16
CA GLN A 388 -25.73 -1.58 0.37
C GLN A 388 -25.31 -2.72 1.29
N ALA A 389 -24.63 -2.40 2.39
CA ALA A 389 -24.24 -3.36 3.41
C ALA A 389 -25.48 -4.10 3.96
N PHE A 390 -26.51 -3.35 4.35
CA PHE A 390 -27.74 -3.91 4.87
C PHE A 390 -28.41 -4.83 3.86
N ILE A 391 -28.60 -4.39 2.61
CA ILE A 391 -29.30 -5.19 1.60
C ILE A 391 -28.53 -6.46 1.24
N ALA A 392 -27.21 -6.35 1.02
CA ALA A 392 -26.37 -7.49 0.70
C ALA A 392 -26.44 -8.55 1.81
N THR A 393 -26.35 -8.13 3.08
CA THR A 393 -26.38 -9.07 4.20
C THR A 393 -27.79 -9.57 4.55
N TRP A 394 -28.84 -8.78 4.30
CA TRP A 394 -30.23 -9.19 4.49
C TRP A 394 -30.61 -10.40 3.62
N ILE A 395 -30.01 -10.54 2.43
CA ILE A 395 -30.22 -11.72 1.57
C ILE A 395 -29.84 -13.02 2.29
N VAL A 396 -28.79 -13.01 3.12
CA VAL A 396 -28.38 -14.18 3.92
C VAL A 396 -29.47 -14.54 4.93
N ILE A 397 -30.03 -13.53 5.62
CA ILE A 397 -31.11 -13.72 6.59
C ILE A 397 -32.39 -14.25 5.92
N GLU A 398 -32.77 -13.72 4.75
CA GLU A 398 -33.95 -14.19 4.02
C GLU A 398 -33.82 -15.65 3.58
N LYS A 399 -32.63 -16.06 3.11
CA LYS A 399 -32.35 -17.45 2.77
C LYS A 399 -32.43 -18.36 4.00
N TYR A 400 -31.84 -17.95 5.12
CA TYR A 400 -31.93 -18.67 6.38
C TYR A 400 -33.38 -18.86 6.84
N LEU A 401 -34.20 -17.79 6.81
CA LEU A 401 -35.62 -17.87 7.17
C LEU A 401 -36.40 -18.79 6.23
N SER A 402 -36.07 -18.78 4.93
CA SER A 402 -36.68 -19.67 3.94
C SER A 402 -36.33 -21.13 4.24
N GLN A 403 -35.08 -21.42 4.56
CA GLN A 403 -34.62 -22.76 4.94
C GLN A 403 -35.27 -23.25 6.24
N LEU A 404 -35.36 -22.40 7.26
CA LEU A 404 -36.09 -22.73 8.51
C LEU A 404 -37.55 -23.09 8.23
N TRP A 405 -38.20 -22.30 7.37
CA TRP A 405 -39.58 -22.52 6.97
C TRP A 405 -39.79 -23.82 6.19
N GLU A 406 -38.95 -24.08 5.19
CA GLU A 406 -38.99 -25.32 4.42
C GLU A 406 -38.76 -26.55 5.30
N ASN A 407 -37.79 -26.49 6.22
CA ASN A 407 -37.52 -27.54 7.18
C ASN A 407 -38.71 -27.78 8.12
N PHE A 408 -39.36 -26.71 8.57
CA PHE A 408 -40.58 -26.80 9.38
C PHE A 408 -41.72 -27.49 8.62
N ILE A 409 -41.98 -27.08 7.37
CA ILE A 409 -43.02 -27.67 6.51
C ILE A 409 -42.74 -29.15 6.23
N ARG A 410 -41.48 -29.49 5.90
CA ARG A 410 -41.08 -30.86 5.52
C ARG A 410 -41.36 -31.86 6.63
N ARG A 411 -41.23 -31.46 7.89
CA ARG A 411 -41.49 -32.31 9.08
C ARG A 411 -42.98 -32.57 9.35
N ARG A 412 -43.90 -31.90 8.65
CA ARG A 412 -45.36 -31.95 8.94
C ARG A 412 -46.16 -32.93 8.08
N ASN A 413 -45.51 -33.84 7.33
CA ASN A 413 -46.17 -34.86 6.48
C ASN A 413 -47.32 -34.31 5.59
N LEU A 414 -47.11 -33.13 5.01
CA LEU A 414 -48.10 -32.45 4.17
C LEU A 414 -48.14 -33.02 2.75
N SER A 415 -49.31 -32.96 2.12
CA SER A 415 -49.47 -33.29 0.70
C SER A 415 -48.64 -32.37 -0.20
N LYS A 416 -48.20 -32.86 -1.37
CA LYS A 416 -47.39 -32.10 -2.34
C LYS A 416 -48.03 -30.75 -2.69
N ARG A 417 -49.32 -30.74 -3.03
CA ARG A 417 -50.08 -29.51 -3.35
C ARG A 417 -50.10 -28.51 -2.18
N ARG A 418 -50.26 -28.99 -0.94
CA ARG A 418 -50.26 -28.11 0.24
C ARG A 418 -48.86 -27.56 0.49
N ARG A 419 -47.81 -28.38 0.34
CA ARG A 419 -46.41 -27.96 0.45
C ARG A 419 -46.09 -26.85 -0.54
N GLU A 420 -46.38 -27.05 -1.83
CA GLU A 420 -46.17 -26.05 -2.88
C GLU A 420 -46.89 -24.72 -2.60
N LYS A 421 -48.12 -24.78 -2.06
CA LYS A 421 -48.84 -23.57 -1.65
C LYS A 421 -48.15 -22.83 -0.50
N LEU A 422 -47.57 -23.55 0.46
CA LEU A 422 -46.92 -22.98 1.65
C LEU A 422 -45.48 -22.52 1.39
N THR A 423 -44.83 -23.02 0.33
CA THR A 423 -43.49 -22.58 -0.10
C THR A 423 -43.55 -21.54 -1.23
N ASN A 424 -44.74 -21.13 -1.67
CA ASN A 424 -44.89 -20.10 -2.70
C ASN A 424 -44.59 -18.70 -2.10
N SER A 425 -43.48 -18.09 -2.53
CA SER A 425 -42.99 -16.79 -2.05
C SER A 425 -43.94 -15.61 -2.30
N LEU A 426 -44.87 -15.72 -3.26
CA LEU A 426 -45.89 -14.69 -3.49
C LEU A 426 -46.97 -14.69 -2.40
N LEU A 427 -47.23 -15.85 -1.81
CA LEU A 427 -48.24 -16.04 -0.77
C LEU A 427 -47.62 -15.95 0.63
N TRP A 428 -46.42 -16.52 0.81
CA TRP A 428 -45.70 -16.58 2.06
C TRP A 428 -44.52 -15.62 2.04
N ARG A 429 -44.82 -14.36 2.36
CA ARG A 429 -43.81 -13.31 2.55
C ARG A 429 -43.06 -13.52 3.86
N THR A 430 -41.89 -12.88 3.98
CA THR A 430 -41.04 -12.92 5.17
C THR A 430 -41.81 -12.63 6.47
N ASP A 431 -42.76 -11.68 6.43
CA ASP A 431 -43.71 -11.39 7.50
C ASP A 431 -44.42 -12.65 8.03
N HIS A 432 -45.11 -13.36 7.13
CA HIS A 432 -45.88 -14.55 7.49
C HIS A 432 -44.98 -15.68 8.02
N ILE A 433 -43.77 -15.78 7.47
CA ILE A 433 -42.77 -16.75 7.91
C ILE A 433 -42.31 -16.44 9.34
N LEU A 434 -41.93 -15.19 9.63
CA LEU A 434 -41.48 -14.77 10.96
C LEU A 434 -42.56 -14.98 12.02
N GLU A 435 -43.78 -14.51 11.77
CA GLU A 435 -44.93 -14.71 12.66
C GLU A 435 -45.16 -16.20 12.97
N THR A 436 -45.16 -17.04 11.93
CA THR A 436 -45.45 -18.47 12.12
C THR A 436 -44.32 -19.19 12.83
N LEU A 437 -43.05 -18.86 12.54
CA LEU A 437 -41.91 -19.46 13.21
C LEU A 437 -41.86 -19.08 14.70
N ASN A 438 -42.19 -17.84 15.07
CA ASN A 438 -42.31 -17.43 16.47
C ASN A 438 -43.49 -18.13 17.17
N LEU A 439 -44.70 -18.09 16.60
CA LEU A 439 -45.89 -18.76 17.17
C LEU A 439 -45.71 -20.27 17.38
N THR A 440 -44.83 -20.90 16.59
CA THR A 440 -44.54 -22.34 16.69
C THR A 440 -43.30 -22.66 17.55
N GLY A 441 -42.72 -21.65 18.20
CA GLY A 441 -41.55 -21.79 19.08
C GLY A 441 -40.26 -22.18 18.32
N LYS A 442 -40.18 -21.89 17.02
CA LYS A 442 -38.98 -22.09 16.20
C LYS A 442 -38.07 -20.87 16.15
N LEU A 443 -38.60 -19.72 16.51
CA LEU A 443 -37.86 -18.48 16.64
C LEU A 443 -38.10 -17.92 18.05
N ASP A 444 -37.02 -17.70 18.79
CA ASP A 444 -37.10 -17.05 20.10
C ASP A 444 -37.67 -15.63 19.97
N GLU A 445 -38.31 -15.13 21.03
CA GLU A 445 -38.97 -13.83 21.04
C GLU A 445 -38.01 -12.67 20.77
N ASP A 446 -36.79 -12.71 21.32
CA ASP A 446 -35.81 -11.65 21.11
C ASP A 446 -35.30 -11.63 19.67
N VAL A 447 -35.05 -12.82 19.11
CA VAL A 447 -34.65 -12.98 17.71
C VAL A 447 -35.78 -12.54 16.77
N TYR A 448 -37.02 -12.92 17.06
CA TYR A 448 -38.20 -12.50 16.30
C TYR A 448 -38.33 -10.97 16.28
N ARG A 449 -38.24 -10.31 17.44
CA ARG A 449 -38.32 -8.84 17.54
C ARG A 449 -37.22 -8.14 16.73
N LEU A 450 -35.99 -8.64 16.84
CA LEU A 450 -34.87 -8.14 16.04
C LEU A 450 -35.16 -8.26 14.55
N LEU A 451 -35.56 -9.44 14.08
CA LEU A 451 -35.80 -9.68 12.65
C LEU A 451 -36.99 -8.88 12.11
N MET A 452 -38.05 -8.70 12.90
CA MET A 452 -39.18 -7.85 12.53
C MET A 452 -38.79 -6.37 12.41
N ASP A 453 -37.96 -5.86 13.33
CA ASP A 453 -37.43 -4.49 13.27
C ASP A 453 -36.55 -4.30 12.02
N LEU A 454 -35.60 -5.20 11.77
CA LEU A 454 -34.72 -5.15 10.60
C LEU A 454 -35.53 -5.23 9.29
N LYS A 455 -36.51 -6.13 9.21
CA LYS A 455 -37.41 -6.23 8.05
C LYS A 455 -38.20 -4.95 7.82
N SER A 456 -38.70 -4.32 8.90
CA SER A 456 -39.41 -3.03 8.82
C SER A 456 -38.51 -1.94 8.23
N LYS A 457 -37.23 -1.89 8.65
CA LYS A 457 -36.23 -0.96 8.11
C LYS A 457 -35.93 -1.23 6.63
N ARG A 458 -35.75 -2.49 6.24
CA ARG A 458 -35.62 -2.90 4.83
C ARG A 458 -36.78 -2.41 3.98
N ASN A 459 -38.01 -2.64 4.46
CA ASN A 459 -39.22 -2.25 3.73
C ASN A 459 -39.33 -0.72 3.61
N LYS A 460 -39.04 0.02 4.68
CA LYS A 460 -38.98 1.49 4.65
C LYS A 460 -37.93 2.01 3.67
N PHE A 461 -36.74 1.40 3.62
CA PHE A 461 -35.72 1.79 2.65
C PHE A 461 -36.17 1.52 1.21
N ILE A 462 -36.67 0.32 0.91
CA ILE A 462 -37.02 -0.08 -0.46
C ILE A 462 -38.28 0.62 -0.98
N HIS A 463 -39.28 0.83 -0.13
CA HIS A 463 -40.55 1.42 -0.55
C HIS A 463 -40.66 2.93 -0.33
N GLU A 464 -39.93 3.48 0.64
CA GLU A 464 -40.02 4.89 1.01
C GLU A 464 -38.69 5.65 0.85
N GLY A 465 -37.59 4.97 0.50
CA GLY A 465 -36.26 5.59 0.37
C GLY A 465 -35.63 6.00 1.71
N LYS A 466 -36.15 5.54 2.86
CA LYS A 466 -35.62 5.91 4.18
C LYS A 466 -34.21 5.36 4.39
N PRO A 467 -33.23 6.20 4.80
CA PRO A 467 -31.84 5.75 4.93
C PRO A 467 -31.67 4.73 6.06
N ILE A 468 -30.74 3.81 5.87
CA ILE A 468 -30.32 2.83 6.87
C ILE A 468 -29.18 3.42 7.71
N LYS A 469 -29.27 3.30 9.03
CA LYS A 469 -28.23 3.76 9.96
C LYS A 469 -27.10 2.74 10.09
N LYS A 470 -25.92 3.21 10.53
CA LYS A 470 -24.74 2.36 10.80
C LYS A 470 -25.06 1.23 11.77
N GLU A 471 -25.80 1.52 12.84
CA GLU A 471 -26.14 0.54 13.89
C GLU A 471 -27.01 -0.58 13.33
N ASP A 472 -27.93 -0.25 12.41
CA ASP A 472 -28.85 -1.21 11.82
C ASP A 472 -28.14 -2.13 10.82
N ALA A 473 -27.27 -1.57 9.97
CA ALA A 473 -26.42 -2.38 9.10
C ALA A 473 -25.49 -3.30 9.91
N GLY A 474 -24.93 -2.80 11.02
CA GLY A 474 -24.10 -3.60 11.92
C GLY A 474 -24.85 -4.76 12.57
N LYS A 475 -26.11 -4.56 12.97
CA LYS A 475 -26.98 -5.63 13.52
C LYS A 475 -27.26 -6.72 12.50
N VAL A 476 -27.63 -6.36 11.26
CA VAL A 476 -27.85 -7.34 10.18
C VAL A 476 -26.59 -8.16 9.92
N LEU A 477 -25.45 -7.47 9.81
CA LEU A 477 -24.16 -8.10 9.56
C LEU A 477 -23.78 -9.09 10.67
N SER A 478 -23.90 -8.67 11.93
CA SER A 478 -23.60 -9.51 13.08
C SER A 478 -24.49 -10.75 13.13
N PHE A 479 -25.79 -10.58 12.86
CA PHE A 479 -26.73 -11.71 12.85
C PHE A 479 -26.45 -12.70 11.71
N ALA A 480 -26.08 -12.23 10.52
CA ALA A 480 -25.69 -13.11 9.41
C ALA A 480 -24.40 -13.88 9.69
N ILE A 481 -23.43 -13.26 10.37
CA ILE A 481 -22.21 -13.94 10.83
C ILE A 481 -22.58 -15.10 11.77
N LEU A 482 -23.48 -14.87 12.72
CA LEU A 482 -23.94 -15.92 13.64
C LEU A 482 -24.60 -17.09 12.88
N ILE A 483 -25.52 -16.80 11.95
CA ILE A 483 -26.16 -17.82 11.12
C ILE A 483 -25.12 -18.67 10.40
N LEU A 484 -24.20 -18.02 9.69
CA LEU A 484 -23.25 -18.73 8.83
C LEU A 484 -22.20 -19.49 9.62
N ARG A 485 -21.80 -19.02 10.82
CA ARG A 485 -20.95 -19.80 11.73
C ARG A 485 -21.62 -21.09 12.14
N GLU A 486 -22.89 -21.05 12.52
CA GLU A 486 -23.65 -22.24 12.89
C GLU A 486 -23.82 -23.22 11.71
N GLU A 487 -24.01 -22.72 10.48
CA GLU A 487 -24.05 -23.59 9.28
C GLU A 487 -22.68 -24.23 8.98
N ILE A 488 -21.57 -23.50 9.17
CA ILE A 488 -20.22 -24.05 8.98
C ILE A 488 -19.91 -25.13 10.01
N LYS A 489 -20.28 -24.94 11.28
CA LYS A 489 -20.09 -25.97 12.33
C LYS A 489 -20.71 -27.31 11.93
N LYS A 490 -21.92 -27.28 11.36
CA LYS A 490 -22.59 -28.50 10.88
C LYS A 490 -21.81 -29.25 9.78
N ILE A 491 -21.06 -28.54 8.95
CA ILE A 491 -20.31 -29.13 7.83
C ILE A 491 -18.91 -29.56 8.26
N THR A 492 -18.31 -28.84 9.21
CA THR A 492 -16.95 -29.11 9.69
C THR A 492 -16.91 -30.16 10.81
N GLY A 493 -18.05 -30.45 11.45
CA GLY A 493 -18.08 -31.07 12.79
C GLY A 493 -17.60 -30.05 13.83
N ASP A 494 -17.95 -30.20 15.11
CA ASP A 494 -17.60 -29.25 16.19
C ASP A 494 -16.07 -29.08 16.37
N PHE A 495 -15.43 -28.40 15.43
CA PHE A 495 -14.11 -27.80 15.55
C PHE A 495 -14.36 -26.39 16.12
N HIS A 496 -13.89 -26.16 17.35
CA HIS A 496 -13.98 -24.91 18.14
C HIS A 496 -15.09 -24.86 19.20
N ASP A 497 -15.15 -25.87 20.07
CA ASP A 497 -15.43 -25.64 21.49
C ASP A 497 -14.08 -25.67 22.26
N GLU A 498 -13.22 -24.68 22.04
CA GLU A 498 -12.14 -24.26 22.97
C GLU A 498 -12.02 -22.74 22.99
#